data_AF-A0A751KU46-F1
#
_entry.id   AF-A0A751KU46-F1
#
_cell.length_a   1.000
_cell.length_b   1.000
_cell.length_c   1.000
_cell.angle_alpha   90.00
_cell.angle_beta   90.00
_cell.angle_gamma   90.00
#
_symmetry.space_group_name_H-M   'P 1'
#
loop_
_entity.id
_entity.type
_entity.pdbx_description
1 polymer ?
#
loop_
_entity_poly.entity_id
_entity_poly.type
_entity_poly.pdbx_seq_one_letter_code
_entity_poly.pdbx_strand_id
1 'polypeptide(L)' 'MFKPTGTPQPQKRYKDAHGALVTVESVSHNRVTFYRDGYQSPCVQPLARFMKEFAEVNQ' A
#
# COMPACT_ATOMS: atom_id res chain seq x y z
N MET A 1 1.80 1.06 -17.85
CA MET A 1 0.37 0.96 -17.49
C MET A 1 0.28 0.18 -16.19
N PHE A 2 -0.05 0.85 -15.08
CA PHE A 2 -0.37 0.16 -13.83
C PHE A 2 -1.82 -0.33 -13.97
N LYS A 3 -2.02 -1.65 -14.07
CA LYS A 3 -3.36 -2.22 -14.02
C LYS A 3 -3.89 -1.97 -12.60
N PRO A 4 -5.12 -1.46 -12.41
CA PRO A 4 -5.70 -1.37 -11.09
C PRO A 4 -6.00 -2.79 -10.62
N THR A 5 -5.04 -3.39 -9.92
CA THR A 5 -5.30 -4.52 -9.02
C THR A 5 -6.36 -4.04 -8.03
N GLY A 6 -7.29 -4.90 -7.64
CA GLY A 6 -8.41 -4.53 -6.76
C GLY A 6 -7.95 -3.94 -5.42
N THR A 7 -8.90 -3.77 -4.48
CA THR A 7 -8.61 -3.30 -3.12
C THR A 7 -7.35 -3.98 -2.55
N PRO A 8 -6.39 -3.20 -2.01
CA PRO A 8 -5.13 -3.72 -1.52
C PRO A 8 -5.38 -4.76 -0.43
N GLN A 9 -4.55 -5.79 -0.40
CA GLN A 9 -4.73 -6.93 0.48
C GLN A 9 -3.80 -6.80 1.70
N PRO A 10 -4.29 -7.09 2.91
CA PRO A 10 -3.44 -7.26 4.08
C PRO A 10 -2.29 -8.23 3.83
N GLN A 11 -1.14 -7.94 4.44
CA GLN A 11 0.12 -8.70 4.34
C GLN A 11 0.77 -8.73 2.95
N LYS A 12 0.19 -8.07 1.94
CA LYS A 12 0.84 -7.88 0.64
C LYS A 12 1.79 -6.69 0.67
N ARG A 13 2.82 -6.77 -0.17
CA ARG A 13 3.81 -5.72 -0.36
C ARG A 13 3.46 -4.87 -1.57
N TYR A 14 3.70 -3.58 -1.44
CA TYR A 14 3.49 -2.61 -2.50
C TYR A 14 4.71 -1.69 -2.64
N LYS A 15 4.88 -1.11 -3.81
CA LYS A 15 5.98 -0.19 -4.14
C LYS A 15 5.43 1.10 -4.71
N ASP A 16 5.95 2.23 -4.25
CA ASP A 16 5.64 3.54 -4.85
C ASP A 16 6.54 3.88 -6.05
N ALA A 17 6.27 5.02 -6.68
CA ALA A 17 7.04 5.52 -7.82
C ALA A 17 8.50 5.88 -7.48
N HIS A 18 8.82 6.14 -6.21
CA HIS A 18 10.17 6.42 -5.72
C HIS A 18 10.92 5.16 -5.31
N GLY A 19 10.23 4.02 -5.32
CA GLY A 19 10.76 2.71 -5.00
C GLY A 19 10.69 2.33 -3.53
N ALA A 20 9.99 3.11 -2.70
CA ALA A 20 9.76 2.74 -1.32
C ALA A 20 8.82 1.53 -1.24
N LEU A 21 9.21 0.54 -0.44
CA LEU A 21 8.42 -0.65 -0.18
C LEU A 21 7.57 -0.46 1.07
N VAL A 22 6.32 -0.93 0.98
CA VAL A 22 5.38 -0.93 2.08
C VAL A 22 4.69 -2.28 2.22
N THR A 23 4.27 -2.59 3.44
CA THR A 23 3.45 -3.76 3.74
C THR A 23 2.11 -3.29 4.28
N VAL A 24 1.02 -3.69 3.63
CA VAL A 24 -0.33 -3.36 4.09
C VAL A 24 -0.66 -4.19 5.33
N GLU A 25 -1.07 -3.53 6.40
CA GLU A 25 -1.55 -4.18 7.62
C GLU A 25 -3.06 -4.43 7.55
N SER A 26 -3.83 -3.41 7.16
CA SER A 26 -5.29 -3.52 7.11
C SER A 26 -5.92 -2.51 6.14
N VAL A 27 -7.13 -2.82 5.69
CA VAL A 27 -7.98 -1.92 4.89
C VAL A 27 -9.34 -1.84 5.55
N SER A 28 -9.72 -0.64 6.01
CA SER A 28 -10.99 -0.41 6.72
C SER A 28 -11.49 1.01 6.47
N HIS A 29 -12.80 1.21 6.44
CA HIS A 29 -13.42 2.55 6.30
C HIS A 29 -12.81 3.42 5.17
N ASN A 30 -12.56 2.83 4.01
CA ASN A 30 -11.95 3.51 2.85
C ASN A 30 -10.54 4.09 3.13
N ARG A 31 -9.82 3.49 4.09
CA ARG A 31 -8.44 3.81 4.45
C ARG A 31 -7.59 2.54 4.44
N VAL A 32 -6.30 2.75 4.19
CA VAL A 32 -5.28 1.70 4.20
C VAL A 32 -4.28 2.05 5.29
N THR A 33 -4.04 1.09 6.18
CA THR A 33 -2.97 1.13 7.17
C THR A 33 -1.83 0.26 6.68
N PHE A 34 -0.62 0.79 6.64
CA PHE A 34 0.56 0.12 6.12
C PHE A 34 1.83 0.58 6.85
N TYR A 35 2.87 -0.23 6.79
CA TYR A 35 4.20 0.12 7.29
C TYR A 35 5.16 0.32 6.13
N ARG A 36 6.04 1.32 6.24
CA ARG A 36 7.18 1.49 5.34
C ARG A 36 8.36 0.69 5.85
N ASP A 37 9.12 0.10 4.94
CA ASP A 37 10.38 -0.56 5.28
C ASP A 37 11.30 0.43 6.03
N GLY A 38 11.81 0.01 7.20
CA GLY A 38 12.67 0.84 8.04
C GLY A 38 11.96 1.90 8.90
N TYR A 39 10.63 1.94 8.91
CA TYR A 39 9.84 2.86 9.73
C TYR A 39 8.88 2.10 10.66
N GLN A 40 8.99 2.33 11.97
CA GLN A 40 8.25 1.56 12.98
C GLN A 40 6.79 1.96 13.16
N SER A 41 6.41 3.20 12.80
CA SER A 41 5.04 3.67 13.01
C SER A 41 4.15 3.41 11.79
N PRO A 42 2.88 3.02 12.00
CA PRO A 42 1.96 2.82 10.90
C PRO A 42 1.67 4.13 10.18
N CYS A 43 1.50 4.03 8.87
CA CYS A 43 1.00 5.09 8.02
C CYS A 43 -0.45 4.77 7.63
N VAL A 44 -1.34 5.76 7.75
CA VAL A 44 -2.74 5.63 7.36
C VAL A 44 -3.05 6.64 6.27
N GLN A 45 -3.62 6.18 5.15
CA GLN A 45 -4.01 7.06 4.06
C GLN A 45 -5.34 6.63 3.41
N PRO A 46 -6.02 7.52 2.67
CA PRO A 46 -7.21 7.14 1.91
C PRO A 46 -6.90 6.04 0.90
N LEU A 47 -7.81 5.08 0.77
CA LEU A 47 -7.69 3.97 -0.18
C LEU A 47 -7.45 4.46 -1.61
N ALA A 48 -8.17 5.49 -2.04
CA ALA A 48 -8.01 6.07 -3.37
C ALA A 48 -6.60 6.64 -3.61
N ARG A 49 -5.97 7.22 -2.58
CA ARG A 49 -4.59 7.70 -2.68
C ARG A 49 -3.61 6.53 -2.76
N PHE A 50 -3.78 5.54 -1.88
CA PHE A 50 -2.93 4.34 -1.87
C PHE A 50 -2.93 3.65 -3.23
N MET A 51 -4.10 3.39 -3.82
CA MET A 51 -4.22 2.74 -5.13
C MET A 51 -3.64 3.56 -6.29
N LYS A 52 -3.50 4.88 -6.13
CA LYS A 52 -2.88 5.77 -7.13
C LYS A 52 -1.35 5.76 -7.03
N GLU A 53 -0.83 5.70 -5.81
CA GLU A 53 0.59 5.89 -5.52
C GLU A 53 1.38 4.59 -5.45
N PHE A 54 0.72 3.47 -5.15
CA PHE A 54 1.36 2.19 -4.87
C PHE A 54 0.89 1.09 -5.82
N ALA A 55 1.82 0.27 -6.28
CA ALA A 55 1.56 -0.93 -7.08
C ALA A 55 1.97 -2.19 -6.30
N GLU A 56 1.15 -3.24 -6.36
CA GLU A 56 1.48 -4.52 -5.73
C GLU A 56 2.76 -5.08 -6.36
N VAL A 57 3.67 -5.57 -5.52
CA VAL A 57 4.83 -6.32 -6.01
C VAL A 57 4.46 -7.80 -5.97
N ASN A 58 4.42 -8.43 -7.15
CA ASN A 58 4.42 -9.89 -7.20
C ASN A 58 5.81 -10.34 -6.73
N GLN A 59 5.84 -11.12 -5.64
CA GLN A 59 7.01 -11.95 -5.31
C GLN A 59 7.17 -13.07 -6.34
#